data_AF-A0A7C9RIQ6-F1
#
_entry.id   AF-A0A7C9RIQ6-F1
#
_cell.length_a   1.000
_cell.length_b   1.000
_cell.length_c   1.000
_cell.angle_alpha   90.00
_cell.angle_beta   90.00
_cell.angle_gamma   90.00
#
_symmetry.space_group_name_H-M   'P 1'
#
loop_
_entity.id
_entity.type
_entity.pdbx_description
1 polymer ?
#
loop_
_entity_poly.entity_id
_entity_poly.type
_entity_poly.pdbx_seq_one_letter_code
_entity_poly.pdbx_strand_id
1 'polypeptide(L)'
;MIATLFSVAILAGLSVIPVSDRVPELKVKALCKATSETDKAMGLALAQSFSDCMRDETSAQKQLESLWSTTKVTVRDECEGEATSGEIQSYVDLLTCIQMTDTANTLVSAQLLRGASKNRSKQ
;
A
#
# COMPACT_ATOMS: atom_id res chain seq x y z
N MET A 1 44.21 -34.17 -10.71
CA MET A 1 43.52 -32.88 -10.53
C MET A 1 42.11 -33.04 -11.10
N ILE A 2 41.10 -33.15 -10.25
CA ILE A 2 39.69 -33.23 -10.67
C ILE A 2 39.07 -31.87 -10.31
N ALA A 3 38.74 -31.08 -11.32
CA ALA A 3 38.06 -29.80 -11.15
C ALA A 3 36.56 -30.07 -11.04
N THR A 4 36.01 -30.03 -9.83
CA THR A 4 34.56 -30.10 -9.59
C THR A 4 33.97 -28.71 -9.71
N LEU A 5 33.21 -28.45 -10.77
CA LEU A 5 32.39 -27.26 -10.94
C LEU A 5 31.11 -27.41 -10.10
N PHE A 6 31.00 -26.65 -9.00
CA PHE A 6 29.75 -26.53 -8.25
C PHE A 6 28.87 -25.47 -8.91
N SER A 7 27.89 -25.89 -9.69
CA SER A 7 26.80 -25.03 -10.15
C SER A 7 25.79 -24.83 -9.02
N VAL A 8 25.81 -23.66 -8.38
CA VAL A 8 24.78 -23.26 -7.41
C VAL A 8 23.63 -22.63 -8.19
N ALA A 9 22.53 -23.37 -8.34
CA ALA A 9 21.27 -22.81 -8.83
C ALA A 9 20.57 -22.10 -7.67
N ILE A 10 20.58 -20.77 -7.67
CA ILE A 10 19.82 -19.96 -6.71
C ILE A 10 18.35 -19.96 -7.18
N LEU A 11 17.52 -20.84 -6.62
CA LEU A 11 16.07 -20.66 -6.67
C LEU A 11 15.70 -19.57 -5.67
N ALA A 12 15.56 -18.33 -6.15
CA ALA A 12 14.89 -17.28 -5.40
C ALA A 12 13.39 -17.63 -5.34
N GLY A 13 12.96 -18.26 -4.26
CA GLY A 13 11.54 -18.48 -3.98
C GLY A 13 10.86 -17.13 -3.75
N LEU A 14 9.84 -16.81 -4.56
CA LEU A 14 8.89 -15.76 -4.24
C LEU A 14 8.11 -16.22 -3.01
N SER A 15 8.48 -15.73 -1.83
CA SER A 15 7.67 -15.88 -0.62
C SER A 15 6.37 -15.11 -0.83
N VAL A 16 5.32 -15.81 -1.24
CA VAL A 16 3.96 -15.28 -1.21
C VAL A 16 3.57 -15.24 0.27
N ILE A 17 3.68 -14.08 0.89
CA ILE A 17 3.13 -13.87 2.23
C ILE A 17 1.61 -13.83 2.06
N PRO A 18 0.86 -14.79 2.62
CA PRO A 18 -0.58 -14.75 2.51
C PRO A 18 -1.09 -13.50 3.24
N VAL A 19 -1.82 -12.63 2.54
CA VAL A 19 -2.50 -11.51 3.18
C VAL A 19 -3.59 -12.02 4.11
N SER A 20 -3.63 -11.41 5.28
CA SER A 20 -4.65 -11.66 6.29
C SER A 20 -6.02 -11.18 5.79
N ASP A 21 -7.07 -11.93 6.12
CA ASP A 21 -8.46 -11.48 5.96
C ASP A 21 -8.80 -10.26 6.85
N ARG A 22 -7.87 -9.86 7.72
CA ARG A 22 -7.97 -8.69 8.59
C ARG A 22 -6.98 -7.62 8.15
N VAL A 23 -7.34 -6.37 8.42
CA VAL A 23 -6.44 -5.22 8.28
C VAL A 23 -5.15 -5.49 9.10
N PRO A 24 -3.95 -5.24 8.55
CA PRO A 24 -2.70 -5.49 9.24
C PRO A 24 -2.55 -4.60 10.49
N GLU A 25 -1.83 -5.08 11.50
CA GLU A 25 -1.47 -4.27 12.67
C GLU A 25 -0.22 -3.44 12.37
N LEU A 26 -0.40 -2.14 12.15
CA LEU A 26 0.70 -1.23 11.83
C LEU A 26 1.22 -0.52 13.08
N LYS A 27 2.53 -0.25 13.12
CA LYS A 27 3.21 0.41 14.26
C LYS A 27 3.01 1.94 14.27
N VAL A 28 1.76 2.38 14.19
CA VAL A 28 1.36 3.81 14.07
C VAL A 28 1.96 4.70 15.15
N LYS A 29 2.03 4.23 16.40
CA LYS A 29 2.59 5.01 17.50
C LYS A 29 4.08 5.35 17.29
N ALA A 30 4.83 4.42 16.70
CA ALA A 30 6.24 4.64 16.38
C ALA A 30 6.37 5.64 15.22
N LEU A 31 5.56 5.47 14.17
CA LEU A 31 5.43 6.44 13.06
C LEU A 31 5.16 7.85 13.59
N CYS A 32 4.06 8.05 14.33
CA CYS A 32 3.65 9.38 14.76
C CYS A 32 4.65 10.07 15.69
N LYS A 33 5.35 9.28 16.52
CA LYS A 33 6.44 9.81 17.34
C LYS A 33 7.60 10.28 16.45
N ALA A 34 8.05 9.43 15.53
CA ALA A 34 9.16 9.74 14.63
C ALA A 34 8.85 10.96 13.74
N THR A 35 7.64 11.05 13.18
CA THR A 35 7.20 12.20 12.37
C THR A 35 7.22 13.49 13.19
N SER A 36 6.64 13.49 14.39
CA SER A 36 6.58 14.70 15.22
C SER A 36 7.97 15.16 15.67
N GLU A 37 8.87 14.22 16.01
CA GLU A 37 10.26 14.52 16.37
C GLU A 37 11.05 15.06 15.16
N THR A 38 10.85 14.46 13.98
CA THR A 38 11.52 14.87 12.73
C THR A 38 11.07 16.26 12.31
N ASP A 39 9.77 16.53 12.26
CA ASP A 39 9.22 17.83 11.86
C ASP A 39 9.70 18.95 12.78
N LYS A 40 9.75 18.67 14.09
CA LYS A 40 10.28 19.59 15.10
C LYS A 40 11.77 19.83 14.91
N ALA A 41 12.56 18.79 14.67
CA ALA A 41 13.99 18.90 14.42
C ALA A 41 14.30 19.69 13.14
N MET A 42 13.43 19.59 12.13
CA MET A 42 13.51 20.34 10.88
C MET A 42 12.98 21.77 10.98
N GLY A 43 12.36 22.15 12.11
CA GLY A 43 11.78 23.48 12.28
C GLY A 43 10.65 23.79 11.29
N LEU A 44 9.87 22.77 10.89
CA LEU A 44 8.78 22.96 9.94
C LEU A 44 7.73 23.92 10.51
N ALA A 45 7.32 24.90 9.71
CA ALA A 45 6.29 25.86 10.09
C ALA A 45 4.94 25.19 10.37
N LEU A 46 4.69 24.05 9.72
CA LEU A 46 3.49 23.23 9.88
C LEU A 46 3.87 21.82 10.33
N ALA A 47 4.60 21.74 11.44
CA ALA A 47 4.98 20.45 12.03
C ALA A 47 3.74 19.64 12.45
N GLN A 48 3.71 18.37 12.08
CA GLN A 48 2.65 17.48 12.50
C GLN A 48 2.78 17.14 13.98
N SER A 49 1.70 17.37 14.74
CA SER A 49 1.66 16.95 16.14
C SER A 49 1.45 15.44 16.24
N PHE A 50 1.97 14.82 17.31
CA PHE A 50 1.70 13.41 17.59
C PHE A 50 0.19 13.10 17.64
N SER A 51 -0.61 13.99 18.23
CA SER A 51 -2.07 13.80 18.34
C SER A 51 -2.78 13.89 16.99
N ASP A 52 -2.35 14.80 16.11
CA ASP A 52 -2.94 14.92 14.78
C ASP A 52 -2.62 13.68 13.94
N CYS A 53 -1.35 13.24 13.94
CA CYS A 53 -0.97 11.99 13.28
C CYS A 53 -1.79 10.80 13.79
N MET A 54 -1.89 10.62 15.12
CA MET A 54 -2.66 9.51 15.69
C MET A 54 -4.14 9.56 15.29
N ARG A 55 -4.73 10.75 15.20
CA ARG A 55 -6.11 10.92 14.74
C ARG A 55 -6.27 10.47 13.29
N ASP A 56 -5.37 10.93 12.43
CA ASP A 56 -5.46 10.69 10.99
C ASP A 56 -5.25 9.19 10.68
N GLU A 57 -4.29 8.56 11.35
CA GLU A 57 -4.00 7.13 11.26
C GLU A 57 -5.16 6.26 11.80
N THR A 58 -5.76 6.65 12.94
CA THR A 58 -6.93 5.94 13.48
C THR A 58 -8.14 6.08 12.56
N SER A 59 -8.31 7.24 11.93
CA SER A 59 -9.37 7.46 10.95
C SER A 59 -9.18 6.60 9.71
N ALA A 60 -7.95 6.50 9.21
CA ALA A 60 -7.61 5.66 8.08
C ALA A 60 -7.81 4.17 8.40
N GLN A 61 -7.40 3.71 9.59
CA GLN A 61 -7.64 2.34 10.05
C GLN A 61 -9.13 1.97 10.02
N LYS A 62 -10.00 2.84 10.54
CA LYS A 62 -11.46 2.62 10.53
C LYS A 62 -12.04 2.53 9.11
N GLN A 63 -11.51 3.33 8.19
CA GLN A 63 -11.92 3.27 6.78
C GLN A 63 -11.47 1.96 6.13
N LEU A 64 -10.23 1.54 6.42
CA LEU A 64 -9.71 0.24 5.97
C LEU A 64 -10.57 -0.91 6.48
N GLU A 65 -10.92 -0.92 7.76
CA GLU A 65 -11.81 -1.95 8.34
C GLU A 65 -13.14 -2.09 7.58
N SER A 66 -13.69 -0.98 7.09
CA SER A 66 -14.93 -0.97 6.31
C SER A 66 -14.77 -1.61 4.92
N LEU A 67 -13.67 -1.34 4.23
CA LEU A 67 -13.49 -1.74 2.82
C LEU A 67 -12.65 -3.02 2.64
N TRP A 68 -11.86 -3.43 3.64
CA TRP A 68 -10.85 -4.50 3.53
C TRP A 68 -11.39 -5.83 3.00
N SER A 69 -12.57 -6.24 3.46
CA SER A 69 -13.20 -7.49 3.02
C SER A 69 -13.72 -7.46 1.59
N THR A 70 -13.96 -6.26 1.05
CA THR A 70 -14.47 -6.04 -0.31
C THR A 70 -13.37 -5.69 -1.30
N THR A 71 -12.21 -5.23 -0.84
CA THR A 71 -11.01 -5.04 -1.64
C THR A 71 -10.48 -6.38 -2.13
N LYS A 72 -10.10 -6.44 -3.41
CA LYS A 72 -9.50 -7.64 -4.02
C LYS A 72 -8.22 -8.02 -3.29
N VAL A 73 -8.02 -9.31 -3.03
CA VAL A 73 -6.83 -9.86 -2.36
C VAL A 73 -5.54 -9.29 -2.97
N THR A 74 -5.39 -9.34 -4.30
CA THR A 74 -4.18 -8.85 -4.97
C THR A 74 -3.87 -7.37 -4.69
N VAL A 75 -4.90 -6.53 -4.52
CA VAL A 75 -4.72 -5.09 -4.19
C VAL A 75 -4.33 -4.94 -2.72
N ARG A 76 -4.89 -5.78 -1.83
CA ARG A 76 -4.48 -5.81 -0.42
C ARG A 76 -3.01 -6.22 -0.30
N ASP A 77 -2.58 -7.26 -1.01
CA ASP A 77 -1.20 -7.75 -1.02
C ASP A 77 -0.21 -6.68 -1.49
N GLU A 78 -0.54 -6.03 -2.61
CA GLU A 78 0.29 -4.97 -3.20
C GLU A 78 0.40 -3.77 -2.24
N CYS A 79 -0.74 -3.25 -1.77
CA CYS A 79 -0.77 -2.07 -0.93
C CYS A 79 -0.25 -2.32 0.50
N GLU A 80 -0.48 -3.50 1.08
CA GLU A 80 0.12 -3.88 2.36
C GLU A 80 1.64 -3.99 2.22
N GLY A 81 2.12 -4.59 1.12
CA GLY A 81 3.55 -4.64 0.81
C GLY A 81 4.18 -3.25 0.75
N GLU A 82 3.54 -2.30 0.08
CA GLU A 82 4.01 -0.91 0.01
C GLU A 82 3.96 -0.21 1.37
N ALA A 83 2.81 -0.25 2.06
CA ALA A 83 2.61 0.43 3.34
C ALA A 83 3.45 -0.15 4.50
N THR A 84 3.99 -1.35 4.32
CA THR A 84 4.89 -2.02 5.29
C THR A 84 6.35 -2.07 4.83
N SER A 85 6.65 -1.55 3.63
CA SER A 85 8.01 -1.50 3.07
C SER A 85 8.86 -0.41 3.74
N GLY A 86 9.20 -0.61 5.02
CA GLY A 86 10.03 0.32 5.77
C GLY A 86 9.92 0.14 7.28
N GLU A 87 10.69 0.93 8.01
CA GLU A 87 10.58 0.99 9.48
C GLU A 87 9.30 1.70 9.95
N ILE A 88 8.75 2.55 9.08
CA ILE A 88 7.58 3.38 9.32
C ILE A 88 6.42 2.82 8.50
N GLN A 89 5.27 2.62 9.15
CA GLN A 89 4.09 1.99 8.57
C GLN A 89 2.87 2.86 8.84
N SER A 90 2.09 3.16 7.79
CA SER A 90 0.96 4.09 7.83
C SER A 90 -0.32 3.46 7.28
N TYR A 91 -1.42 3.59 8.02
CA TYR A 91 -2.75 3.28 7.52
C TYR A 91 -3.23 4.31 6.50
N VAL A 92 -2.76 5.56 6.59
CA VAL A 92 -3.05 6.59 5.58
C VAL A 92 -2.47 6.18 4.24
N ASP A 93 -1.22 5.71 4.22
CA ASP A 93 -0.58 5.23 2.97
C ASP A 93 -1.28 3.97 2.43
N LEU A 94 -1.59 3.00 3.30
CA LEU A 94 -2.32 1.78 2.90
C LEU A 94 -3.69 2.11 2.30
N LEU A 95 -4.47 2.98 2.97
CA LEU A 95 -5.77 3.42 2.48
C LEU A 95 -5.63 4.15 1.14
N THR A 96 -4.64 5.02 1.02
CA THR A 96 -4.39 5.81 -0.19
C THR A 96 -4.05 4.89 -1.37
N CYS A 97 -3.18 3.90 -1.17
CA CYS A 97 -2.83 2.93 -2.21
C CYS A 97 -4.06 2.18 -2.73
N ILE A 98 -4.94 1.70 -1.83
CA ILE A 98 -6.16 0.98 -2.23
C ILE A 98 -7.08 1.91 -3.03
N GLN A 99 -7.31 3.13 -2.55
CA GLN A 99 -8.18 4.10 -3.22
C GLN A 99 -7.64 4.52 -4.59
N MET A 100 -6.31 4.68 -4.73
CA MET A 100 -5.66 5.01 -5.98
C MET A 100 -5.75 3.85 -6.98
N THR A 101 -5.56 2.61 -6.53
CA THR A 101 -5.68 1.42 -7.37
C THR A 101 -7.12 1.24 -7.88
N ASP A 102 -8.11 1.43 -7.01
CA ASP A 102 -9.52 1.37 -7.40
C ASP A 102 -9.89 2.49 -8.40
N THR A 103 -9.35 3.70 -8.20
CA THR A 103 -9.54 4.82 -9.13
C THR A 103 -8.91 4.52 -10.50
N ALA A 104 -7.67 4.01 -10.53
CA ALA A 104 -6.98 3.63 -11.75
C ALA A 104 -7.75 2.55 -12.54
N ASN A 105 -8.24 1.52 -11.84
CA ASN A 105 -9.06 0.46 -12.42
C ASN A 105 -10.36 1.01 -13.05
N THR A 106 -10.98 1.99 -12.40
CA THR A 106 -12.18 2.66 -12.90
C THR A 106 -11.89 3.45 -14.19
N LEU A 107 -10.78 4.19 -14.22
CA LEU A 107 -10.36 4.97 -15.39
C LEU A 107 -10.03 4.07 -16.60
N VAL A 108 -9.30 2.98 -16.38
CA VAL A 108 -8.98 1.99 -17.43
C VAL A 108 -10.26 1.38 -18.00
N SER A 109 -11.21 1.02 -17.13
CA SER A 109 -12.52 0.49 -17.55
C SER A 109 -13.29 1.49 -18.40
N ALA A 110 -13.34 2.77 -17.99
CA ALA A 110 -14.01 3.82 -18.75
C ALA A 110 -13.37 4.06 -20.14
N GLN A 111 -12.03 3.98 -20.23
CA GLN A 111 -11.31 4.11 -21.50
C GLN A 111 -11.61 2.94 -22.46
N LEU A 112 -11.62 1.70 -21.95
CA LEU A 112 -11.96 0.52 -22.74
C LEU A 112 -13.38 0.61 -23.30
N LEU A 113 -14.34 1.04 -22.47
CA LEU A 113 -15.73 1.25 -22.91
C LEU A 113 -15.85 2.32 -23.99
N ARG A 114 -15.10 3.43 -23.87
CA ARG A 114 -15.06 4.50 -24.89
C ARG A 114 -14.45 4.01 -26.21
N GLY A 115 -13.38 3.23 -26.15
CA GLY A 115 -12.75 2.62 -27.33
C GLY A 115 -13.71 1.65 -28.04
N ALA A 116 -14.44 0.83 -27.30
CA ALA A 116 -15.44 -0.08 -27.84
C ALA A 116 -16.63 0.64 -28.49
N SER A 117 -17.10 1.74 -27.89
CA SER A 117 -18.18 2.57 -28.46
C SER A 117 -17.78 3.17 -29.83
N LYS A 118 -16.54 3.63 -29.97
CA LYS A 118 -16.03 4.22 -31.23
C LYS A 118 -15.92 3.21 -32.37
N ASN A 119 -15.76 1.92 -32.07
CA ASN A 119 -15.75 0.86 -33.10
C ASN A 119 -17.16 0.48 -33.57
N ARG A 120 -18.21 0.64 -32.74
CA ARG A 120 -19.59 0.36 -33.14
C ARG A 120 -20.19 1.40 -34.09
N SER A 121 -19.70 2.64 -34.10
CA SER A 121 -20.23 3.69 -34.98
C SER A 121 -19.65 3.67 -36.40
N LYS A 122 -18.82 2.67 -36.74
CA LYS A 122 -18.19 2.50 -38.06
C LYS A 122 -18.68 1.25 -38.82
N GLN A 123 -19.61 0.49 -38.24
CA GLN A 123 -20.40 -0.54 -38.93
C GLN A 123 -21.78 0.02 -39.24
#